data_AF-A0A7X8A6L9-F1
#
_entry.id   AF-A0A7X8A6L9-F1
#
_cell.length_a   1.000
_cell.length_b   1.000
_cell.length_c   1.000
_cell.angle_alpha   90.00
_cell.angle_beta   90.00
_cell.angle_gamma   90.00
#
_symmetry.space_group_name_H-M   'P 1'
#
loop_
_entity.id
_entity.type
_entity.pdbx_description
1 polymer ?
#
loop_
_entity_poly.entity_id
_entity_poly.type
_entity_poly.pdbx_seq_one_letter_code
_entity_poly.pdbx_strand_id
1 'polypeptide(L)'
;MAFSLTDLVQSTGWKNFMAKLYGIGASVVIIGAMFKIQHWPGAGVMITLGLSTEAIIFFFSAFEPLHEELDWTLVYPELAGMTDPDEMENYREALTAGRAGSVLERFDQIVSQSSISAEDFNKLSEGLHKINATAAKISEITDASVATNEYVSNFKSAAQALSNMAVNYTTNTQTLQESVNLLSQSYQQTAEAVARSGQEISNHIARSGENLAGTYEKLTQSIAAYQESINNGGKGYSSQLETLNKNLAALNAVYELQLKETDQHIKENQQVFGELGSMMKNLKESVEETKKYREEMARLSENIATLNNIYGNMLSAMNVVSKK
;
A
#
# COMPACT_ATOMS: atom_id res chain seq x y z
N MET A 1 -31.24 -0.08 -55.87
CA MET A 1 -30.82 -0.84 -54.67
C MET A 1 -30.80 0.13 -53.51
N ALA A 2 -31.84 0.14 -52.69
CA ALA A 2 -31.85 0.91 -51.45
C ALA A 2 -31.14 0.08 -50.40
N PHE A 3 -29.92 0.47 -50.00
CA PHE A 3 -29.26 -0.12 -48.84
C PHE A 3 -30.08 0.24 -47.61
N SER A 4 -30.71 -0.74 -46.96
CA SER A 4 -31.41 -0.49 -45.70
C SER A 4 -30.39 -0.29 -44.58
N LEU A 5 -30.67 0.63 -43.64
CA LEU A 5 -29.84 0.84 -42.45
C LEU A 5 -29.63 -0.46 -41.65
N THR A 6 -30.60 -1.37 -41.72
CA THR A 6 -30.58 -2.69 -41.07
C THR A 6 -29.49 -3.59 -41.64
N ASP A 7 -29.28 -3.59 -42.97
CA ASP A 7 -28.23 -4.39 -43.61
C ASP A 7 -26.82 -3.89 -43.27
N LEU A 8 -26.67 -2.57 -43.08
CA LEU A 8 -25.39 -1.97 -42.70
C LEU A 8 -25.00 -2.35 -41.27
N VAL A 9 -25.95 -2.28 -40.33
CA VAL A 9 -25.73 -2.56 -38.91
C VAL A 9 -25.54 -4.06 -38.64
N GLN A 10 -26.19 -4.94 -39.40
CA GLN A 10 -26.02 -6.39 -39.25
C GLN A 10 -24.73 -6.94 -39.88
N SER A 11 -24.01 -6.13 -40.68
CA SER A 11 -22.79 -6.55 -41.35
C SER A 11 -21.67 -6.95 -40.37
N THR A 12 -20.87 -7.95 -40.73
CA THR A 12 -19.71 -8.40 -39.94
C THR A 12 -18.70 -7.27 -39.72
N GLY A 13 -18.61 -6.33 -40.66
CA GLY A 13 -17.78 -5.13 -40.54
C GLY A 13 -18.28 -4.19 -39.43
N TRP A 14 -19.58 -3.94 -39.37
CA TRP A 14 -20.20 -3.10 -38.34
C TRP A 14 -20.07 -3.70 -36.94
N LYS A 15 -20.33 -5.01 -36.77
CA LYS A 15 -20.17 -5.69 -35.47
C LYS A 15 -18.73 -5.64 -34.96
N ASN A 16 -17.75 -5.86 -35.83
CA ASN A 16 -16.33 -5.76 -35.46
C ASN A 16 -15.89 -4.32 -35.17
N PHE A 17 -16.48 -3.34 -35.87
CA PHE A 17 -16.26 -1.93 -35.58
C PHE A 17 -16.83 -1.53 -34.22
N MET A 18 -18.08 -1.92 -33.93
CA MET A 18 -18.74 -1.64 -32.65
C MET A 18 -18.01 -2.30 -31.48
N ALA A 19 -17.57 -3.56 -31.60
CA ALA A 19 -16.77 -4.22 -30.58
C ALA A 19 -15.47 -3.46 -30.23
N LYS A 20 -14.79 -2.89 -31.24
CA LYS A 20 -13.61 -2.04 -31.05
C LYS A 20 -13.98 -0.67 -30.46
N LEU A 21 -15.11 -0.10 -30.89
CA LEU A 21 -15.60 1.19 -30.39
C LEU A 21 -15.94 1.12 -28.89
N TYR A 22 -16.62 0.05 -28.45
CA TYR A 22 -16.89 -0.23 -27.03
C TYR A 22 -15.58 -0.38 -26.23
N GLY A 23 -14.62 -1.16 -26.73
CA GLY A 23 -13.34 -1.35 -26.04
C GLY A 23 -12.50 -0.08 -25.92
N ILE A 24 -12.44 0.72 -26.98
CA ILE A 24 -11.71 2.00 -26.98
C ILE A 24 -12.42 3.01 -26.07
N GLY A 25 -13.74 3.11 -26.14
CA GLY A 25 -14.54 3.99 -25.28
C GLY A 25 -14.37 3.72 -23.80
N ALA A 26 -14.52 2.45 -23.41
CA ALA A 26 -14.34 2.01 -22.03
C ALA A 26 -12.95 2.40 -21.50
N SER A 27 -11.90 2.27 -22.32
CA SER A 27 -10.55 2.67 -21.91
C SER A 27 -10.43 4.17 -21.61
N VAL A 28 -11.03 5.03 -22.43
CA VAL A 28 -11.00 6.49 -22.26
C VAL A 28 -11.77 6.91 -21.00
N VAL A 29 -12.92 6.27 -20.74
CA VAL A 29 -13.74 6.51 -19.54
C VAL A 29 -12.99 6.09 -18.28
N ILE A 30 -12.36 4.91 -18.28
CA ILE A 30 -11.59 4.40 -17.13
C ILE A 30 -10.41 5.34 -16.81
N ILE A 31 -9.70 5.84 -17.83
CA ILE A 31 -8.61 6.81 -17.63
C ILE A 31 -9.15 8.14 -17.08
N GLY A 32 -10.30 8.62 -17.58
CA GLY A 32 -10.97 9.80 -17.04
C GLY A 32 -11.37 9.66 -15.58
N ALA A 33 -11.95 8.51 -15.21
CA ALA A 33 -12.30 8.19 -13.83
C ALA A 33 -11.05 8.11 -12.93
N MET A 34 -9.98 7.49 -13.42
CA MET A 34 -8.70 7.40 -12.71
C MET A 34 -8.12 8.78 -12.40
N PHE A 35 -8.09 9.69 -13.38
CA PHE A 35 -7.62 11.06 -13.19
C PHE A 35 -8.45 11.81 -12.14
N LYS A 36 -9.77 11.58 -12.11
CA LYS A 36 -10.69 12.18 -11.14
C LYS A 36 -10.43 11.68 -9.72
N ILE A 37 -10.19 10.38 -9.54
CA ILE A 37 -9.89 9.78 -8.23
C ILE A 37 -8.51 10.24 -7.71
N GLN A 38 -7.51 10.30 -8.59
CA GLN A 38 -6.13 10.67 -8.22
C GLN A 38 -5.90 12.19 -8.10
N HIS A 39 -6.91 13.02 -8.35
CA HIS A 39 -6.84 14.49 -8.27
C HIS A 39 -5.71 15.10 -9.13
N TRP A 40 -5.40 14.48 -10.27
CA TRP A 40 -4.35 14.96 -11.16
C TRP A 40 -4.75 16.28 -11.86
N PRO A 41 -3.79 17.17 -12.17
CA PRO A 41 -4.08 18.40 -12.91
C PRO A 41 -4.71 18.07 -14.26
N GLY A 42 -5.85 18.69 -14.58
CA GLY A 42 -6.62 18.39 -15.79
C GLY A 42 -7.68 17.29 -15.64
N ALA A 43 -7.90 16.74 -14.43
CA ALA A 43 -8.90 15.69 -14.19
C ALA A 43 -10.32 16.04 -14.67
N GLY A 44 -10.72 17.31 -14.55
CA GLY A 44 -12.02 17.79 -15.05
C GLY A 44 -12.16 17.67 -16.57
N VAL A 45 -11.10 17.94 -17.31
CA VAL A 45 -11.10 17.83 -18.78
C VAL A 45 -11.13 16.35 -19.19
N MET A 46 -10.34 15.50 -18.52
CA MET A 46 -10.25 14.08 -18.86
C MET A 46 -11.55 13.31 -18.57
N ILE A 47 -12.22 13.59 -17.43
CA ILE A 47 -13.52 12.96 -17.13
C ILE A 47 -14.62 13.43 -18.11
N THR A 48 -14.58 14.70 -18.53
CA THR A 48 -15.53 15.25 -19.50
C THR A 48 -15.35 14.59 -20.87
N LEU A 49 -14.11 14.35 -21.30
CA LEU A 49 -13.81 13.61 -22.53
C LEU A 49 -14.26 12.15 -22.45
N GLY A 50 -14.02 11.47 -21.32
CA GLY A 50 -14.49 10.11 -21.09
C GLY A 50 -16.02 10.00 -21.19
N LEU A 51 -16.74 10.81 -20.41
CA LEU A 51 -18.21 10.79 -20.42
C LEU A 51 -18.81 11.22 -21.77
N SER A 52 -18.17 12.15 -22.49
CA SER A 52 -18.61 12.52 -23.85
C SER A 52 -18.41 11.38 -24.85
N THR A 53 -17.33 10.60 -24.70
CA THR A 53 -17.09 9.39 -25.51
C THR A 53 -18.16 8.34 -25.24
N GLU A 54 -18.54 8.15 -23.98
CA GLU A 54 -19.59 7.21 -23.57
C GLU A 54 -20.96 7.60 -24.14
N ALA A 55 -21.30 8.89 -24.13
CA ALA A 55 -22.54 9.39 -24.72
C ALA A 55 -22.64 9.11 -26.23
N ILE A 56 -21.52 9.20 -26.96
CA ILE A 56 -21.47 8.88 -28.40
C ILE A 56 -21.68 7.38 -28.62
N ILE A 57 -21.08 6.54 -27.78
CA ILE A 57 -21.20 5.08 -27.88
C ILE A 57 -22.63 4.62 -27.61
N PHE A 58 -23.28 5.14 -26.56
CA PHE A 58 -24.69 4.86 -26.29
C PHE A 58 -25.62 5.32 -27.40
N PHE A 59 -25.28 6.43 -28.06
CA PHE A 59 -26.05 6.88 -29.22
C PHE A 59 -25.97 5.87 -30.37
N PHE A 60 -24.79 5.30 -30.65
CA PHE A 60 -24.63 4.30 -31.70
C PHE A 60 -25.16 2.90 -31.31
N SER A 61 -25.13 2.53 -30.02
CA SER A 61 -25.68 1.25 -29.54
C SER A 61 -27.19 1.16 -29.69
N ALA A 62 -27.90 2.30 -29.66
CA ALA A 62 -29.35 2.36 -29.89
C ALA A 62 -29.76 1.89 -31.29
N PHE A 63 -28.83 1.84 -32.25
CA PHE A 63 -29.08 1.35 -33.60
C PHE A 63 -28.75 -0.15 -33.76
N GLU A 64 -28.14 -0.81 -32.76
CA GLU A 64 -27.92 -2.26 -32.81
C GLU A 64 -29.25 -3.02 -32.65
N PRO A 65 -29.53 -4.03 -33.49
CA PRO A 65 -30.75 -4.84 -33.36
C PRO A 65 -30.76 -5.57 -32.01
N LEU A 66 -31.95 -5.69 -31.39
CA LEU A 66 -32.13 -6.51 -30.19
C LEU A 66 -31.60 -7.92 -30.44
N HIS A 67 -30.79 -8.44 -29.52
CA HIS A 67 -30.33 -9.82 -29.58
C HIS A 67 -31.54 -10.74 -29.41
N GLU A 68 -31.93 -11.45 -30.47
CA GLU A 68 -32.86 -12.58 -30.37
C GLU A 68 -32.18 -13.69 -29.57
N GLU A 69 -32.79 -14.11 -28.47
CA GLU A 69 -32.34 -15.26 -27.69
C GLU A 69 -32.46 -16.54 -28.53
N LEU A 70 -31.52 -17.47 -28.35
CA LEU A 70 -31.53 -18.75 -29.07
C LEU A 70 -32.85 -19.50 -28.81
N ASP A 71 -33.59 -19.80 -29.88
CA ASP A 71 -34.76 -20.67 -29.81
C ASP A 71 -34.31 -22.13 -29.63
N TRP A 72 -34.20 -22.55 -28.36
CA TRP A 72 -33.80 -23.90 -27.95
C TRP A 72 -34.72 -25.01 -28.48
N THR A 73 -35.90 -24.64 -29.01
CA THR A 73 -36.87 -25.53 -29.66
C THR A 73 -36.31 -26.19 -30.93
N LEU A 74 -35.30 -25.60 -31.57
CA LEU A 74 -34.64 -26.20 -32.74
C LEU A 74 -33.73 -27.40 -32.39
N VAL A 75 -33.22 -27.45 -31.17
CA VAL A 75 -32.24 -28.45 -30.71
C VAL A 75 -32.90 -29.56 -29.90
N TYR A 76 -34.04 -29.27 -29.24
CA TYR A 76 -34.84 -30.23 -28.49
C TYR A 76 -36.30 -30.21 -28.97
N PRO A 77 -36.62 -30.92 -30.07
CA PRO A 77 -37.98 -30.98 -30.59
C PRO A 77 -38.98 -31.63 -29.62
N GLU A 78 -38.52 -32.36 -28.59
CA GLU A 78 -39.38 -32.95 -27.55
C GLU A 78 -39.99 -31.93 -26.57
N LEU A 79 -39.54 -30.67 -26.58
CA LEU A 79 -40.19 -29.58 -25.83
C LEU A 79 -41.10 -28.72 -26.72
N ALA A 80 -41.13 -28.98 -28.03
CA ALA A 80 -42.03 -28.32 -28.95
C ALA A 80 -43.45 -28.89 -28.78
N GLY A 81 -44.35 -28.12 -28.16
CA GLY A 81 -45.78 -28.44 -28.10
C GLY A 81 -46.29 -29.07 -26.80
N MET A 82 -45.47 -29.19 -25.76
CA MET A 82 -45.97 -29.58 -24.43
C MET A 82 -46.69 -28.40 -23.76
N THR A 83 -47.96 -28.20 -24.12
CA THR A 83 -48.85 -27.26 -23.43
C THR A 83 -50.18 -27.87 -22.94
N ASP A 84 -50.43 -29.17 -23.14
CA ASP A 84 -51.67 -29.79 -22.66
C ASP A 84 -51.48 -31.23 -22.13
N PRO A 85 -51.88 -31.55 -20.88
CA PRO A 85 -51.61 -32.85 -20.24
C PRO A 85 -52.55 -34.02 -20.61
N ASP A 86 -53.50 -33.85 -21.53
CA ASP A 86 -54.53 -34.88 -21.85
C ASP A 86 -54.19 -35.85 -23.00
N GLU A 87 -53.06 -35.72 -23.70
CA GLU A 87 -52.75 -36.56 -24.89
C GLU A 87 -51.94 -37.85 -24.61
N MET A 88 -51.64 -38.17 -23.35
CA MET A 88 -50.72 -39.28 -23.01
C MET A 88 -51.38 -40.67 -22.87
N GLU A 89 -52.71 -40.80 -23.04
CA GLU A 89 -53.43 -42.05 -22.78
C GLU A 89 -53.67 -42.92 -24.04
N ASN A 90 -53.61 -42.35 -25.25
CA ASN A 90 -53.98 -43.06 -26.49
C ASN A 90 -52.86 -43.92 -27.12
N TYR A 91 -51.64 -43.89 -26.60
CA TYR A 91 -50.49 -44.58 -27.22
C TYR A 91 -50.23 -46.00 -26.70
N ARG A 92 -50.95 -46.46 -25.66
CA ARG A 92 -50.70 -47.76 -25.00
C ARG A 92 -51.56 -48.93 -25.49
N GLU A 93 -52.60 -48.71 -26.30
CA GLU A 93 -53.61 -49.75 -26.60
C GLU A 93 -53.44 -50.45 -27.97
N ALA A 94 -52.48 -50.04 -28.81
CA ALA A 94 -52.36 -50.54 -30.18
C ALA A 94 -51.37 -51.71 -30.40
N LEU A 95 -50.75 -52.26 -29.35
CA LEU A 95 -49.58 -53.16 -29.47
C LEU A 95 -49.78 -54.64 -29.11
N THR A 96 -51.01 -55.13 -28.88
CA THR A 96 -51.23 -56.49 -28.34
C THR A 96 -52.20 -57.41 -29.10
N ALA A 97 -52.35 -57.30 -30.42
CA ALA A 97 -53.19 -58.26 -31.17
C ALA A 97 -52.59 -58.72 -32.52
N GLY A 98 -51.98 -59.92 -32.55
CA GLY A 98 -51.97 -60.75 -33.76
C GLY A 98 -50.74 -61.62 -34.01
N ARG A 99 -50.84 -62.95 -33.72
CA ARG A 99 -50.38 -64.06 -34.62
C ARG A 99 -50.49 -65.47 -34.00
N ALA A 100 -51.16 -66.40 -34.70
CA ALA A 100 -50.95 -67.87 -34.63
C ALA A 100 -51.51 -68.60 -35.89
N GLY A 101 -50.80 -69.59 -36.46
CA GLY A 101 -51.37 -70.63 -37.36
C GLY A 101 -50.50 -71.33 -38.45
N SER A 102 -50.35 -72.68 -38.33
CA SER A 102 -50.26 -73.79 -39.33
C SER A 102 -48.99 -74.14 -40.16
N VAL A 103 -48.24 -75.20 -39.77
CA VAL A 103 -47.22 -75.92 -40.58
C VAL A 103 -47.35 -77.47 -40.51
N LEU A 104 -48.07 -78.03 -39.53
CA LEU A 104 -48.02 -79.47 -39.21
C LEU A 104 -48.84 -80.40 -40.14
N GLU A 105 -49.71 -79.85 -40.98
CA GLU A 105 -50.72 -80.62 -41.73
C GLU A 105 -50.18 -81.24 -43.04
N ARG A 106 -49.00 -80.80 -43.50
CA ARG A 106 -48.42 -81.20 -44.80
C ARG A 106 -47.50 -82.42 -44.73
N PHE A 107 -47.18 -82.90 -43.52
CA PHE A 107 -46.19 -83.95 -43.31
C PHE A 107 -46.77 -85.37 -43.43
N ASP A 108 -48.05 -85.53 -43.11
CA ASP A 108 -48.70 -86.84 -43.02
C ASP A 108 -48.99 -87.47 -44.39
N GLN A 109 -49.01 -86.64 -45.44
CA GLN A 109 -49.36 -87.06 -46.80
C GLN A 109 -48.22 -87.78 -47.54
N ILE A 110 -47.00 -87.78 -46.99
CA ILE A 110 -45.79 -88.23 -47.71
C ILE A 110 -45.35 -89.65 -47.28
N VAL A 111 -45.89 -90.18 -46.17
CA VAL A 111 -45.32 -91.38 -45.51
C VAL A 111 -45.88 -92.72 -46.04
N SER A 112 -46.95 -92.74 -46.84
CA SER A 112 -47.80 -93.94 -46.95
C SER A 112 -47.62 -94.88 -48.16
N GLN A 113 -46.53 -94.90 -48.94
CA GLN A 113 -46.35 -95.98 -49.94
C GLN A 113 -44.92 -96.14 -50.52
N SER A 114 -44.35 -97.34 -50.42
CA SER A 114 -43.15 -97.74 -51.17
C SER A 114 -43.24 -99.19 -51.65
N SER A 115 -43.10 -99.42 -52.95
CA SER A 115 -42.75 -100.72 -53.55
C SER A 115 -41.87 -100.54 -54.80
N ILE A 116 -40.69 -101.17 -54.74
CA ILE A 116 -39.48 -101.22 -55.60
C ILE A 116 -39.58 -101.38 -57.16
N SER A 117 -39.55 -100.36 -58.03
CA SER A 117 -39.53 -100.46 -59.52
C SER A 117 -38.29 -99.77 -60.15
N ALA A 118 -38.04 -99.91 -61.47
CA ALA A 118 -36.99 -99.16 -62.20
C ALA A 118 -37.17 -97.62 -62.07
N GLU A 119 -38.38 -97.16 -61.80
CA GLU A 119 -38.69 -95.79 -61.40
C GLU A 119 -38.10 -95.42 -60.02
N ASP A 120 -37.98 -96.37 -59.10
CA ASP A 120 -37.32 -96.16 -57.81
C ASP A 120 -35.80 -96.08 -57.93
N PHE A 121 -35.21 -96.59 -59.03
CA PHE A 121 -33.79 -96.34 -59.36
C PHE A 121 -33.59 -94.90 -59.87
N ASN A 122 -34.54 -94.36 -60.64
CA ASN A 122 -34.58 -92.94 -60.97
C ASN A 122 -34.85 -92.09 -59.72
N LYS A 123 -35.73 -92.50 -58.80
CA LYS A 123 -35.90 -91.82 -57.50
C LYS A 123 -34.68 -91.96 -56.58
N LEU A 124 -33.90 -93.02 -56.71
CA LEU A 124 -32.62 -93.19 -56.01
C LEU A 124 -31.55 -92.25 -56.60
N SER A 125 -31.49 -92.11 -57.93
CA SER A 125 -30.63 -91.13 -58.60
C SER A 125 -31.05 -89.69 -58.26
N GLU A 126 -32.34 -89.41 -58.29
CA GLU A 126 -32.92 -88.14 -57.86
C GLU A 126 -32.73 -87.93 -56.34
N GLY A 127 -32.73 -89.01 -55.56
CA GLY A 127 -32.40 -89.04 -54.13
C GLY A 127 -30.94 -88.73 -53.86
N LEU A 128 -30.01 -89.26 -54.66
CA LEU A 128 -28.58 -88.93 -54.62
C LEU A 128 -28.31 -87.50 -55.07
N HIS A 129 -29.01 -87.01 -56.10
CA HIS A 129 -28.99 -85.60 -56.49
C HIS A 129 -29.58 -84.69 -55.40
N LYS A 130 -30.68 -85.10 -54.75
CA LYS A 130 -31.26 -84.40 -53.60
C LYS A 130 -30.32 -84.43 -52.40
N ILE A 131 -29.61 -85.52 -52.14
CA ILE A 131 -28.59 -85.61 -51.07
C ILE A 131 -27.42 -84.68 -51.41
N ASN A 132 -26.95 -84.63 -52.65
CA ASN A 132 -25.90 -83.70 -53.07
C ASN A 132 -26.35 -82.23 -52.96
N ALA A 133 -27.58 -81.92 -53.39
CA ALA A 133 -28.18 -80.60 -53.22
C ALA A 133 -28.44 -80.26 -51.74
N THR A 134 -28.79 -81.25 -50.92
CA THR A 134 -28.97 -81.10 -49.47
C THR A 134 -27.63 -80.91 -48.78
N ALA A 135 -26.57 -81.60 -49.20
CA ALA A 135 -25.22 -81.40 -48.70
C ALA A 135 -24.68 -79.99 -49.04
N ALA A 136 -24.96 -79.49 -50.25
CA ALA A 136 -24.67 -78.11 -50.62
C ALA A 136 -25.47 -77.10 -49.77
N LYS A 137 -26.76 -77.35 -49.51
CA LYS A 137 -27.58 -76.54 -48.60
C LYS A 137 -27.17 -76.65 -47.13
N ILE A 138 -26.61 -77.79 -46.70
CA ILE A 138 -26.02 -77.96 -45.36
C ILE A 138 -24.76 -77.11 -45.23
N SER A 139 -23.95 -76.99 -46.30
CA SER A 139 -22.84 -76.05 -46.36
C SER A 139 -23.31 -74.59 -46.22
N GLU A 140 -24.36 -74.18 -46.95
CA GLU A 140 -24.96 -72.84 -46.81
C GLU A 140 -25.60 -72.61 -45.42
N ILE A 141 -26.23 -73.64 -44.84
CA ILE A 141 -26.74 -73.60 -43.44
C ILE A 141 -25.58 -73.44 -42.44
N THR A 142 -24.42 -74.01 -42.75
CA THR A 142 -23.22 -73.86 -41.92
C THR A 142 -22.71 -72.41 -41.98
N ASP A 143 -22.68 -71.80 -43.16
CA ASP A 143 -22.34 -70.36 -43.32
C ASP A 143 -23.38 -69.44 -42.65
N ALA A 144 -24.67 -69.76 -42.78
CA ALA A 144 -25.75 -69.05 -42.08
C ALA A 144 -25.63 -69.20 -40.55
N SER A 145 -25.16 -70.35 -40.07
CA SER A 145 -24.90 -70.60 -38.65
C SER A 145 -23.68 -69.82 -38.15
N VAL A 146 -22.63 -69.66 -38.97
CA VAL A 146 -21.48 -68.79 -38.68
C VAL A 146 -21.92 -67.33 -38.60
N ALA A 147 -22.70 -66.84 -39.56
CA ALA A 147 -23.26 -65.48 -39.54
C ALA A 147 -24.18 -65.24 -38.33
N THR A 148 -24.95 -66.25 -37.92
CA THR A 148 -25.79 -66.19 -36.70
C THR A 148 -24.92 -66.10 -35.44
N ASN A 149 -23.84 -66.88 -35.35
CA ASN A 149 -22.90 -66.80 -34.23
C ASN A 149 -22.20 -65.42 -34.18
N GLU A 150 -21.85 -64.86 -35.34
CA GLU A 150 -21.28 -63.52 -35.43
C GLU A 150 -22.28 -62.44 -35.00
N TYR A 151 -23.54 -62.53 -35.42
CA TYR A 151 -24.60 -61.64 -34.96
C TYR A 151 -24.81 -61.73 -33.44
N VAL A 152 -24.85 -62.95 -32.88
CA VAL A 152 -24.97 -63.15 -31.42
C VAL A 152 -23.77 -62.57 -30.69
N SER A 153 -22.56 -62.70 -31.25
CA SER A 153 -21.34 -62.10 -30.70
C SER A 153 -21.43 -60.56 -30.72
N ASN A 154 -21.79 -59.96 -31.85
CA ASN A 154 -21.93 -58.50 -31.98
C ASN A 154 -23.03 -57.96 -31.07
N PHE A 155 -24.15 -58.68 -30.93
CA PHE A 155 -25.22 -58.33 -30.00
C PHE A 155 -24.75 -58.37 -28.55
N LYS A 156 -23.96 -59.39 -28.16
CA LYS A 156 -23.35 -59.48 -26.83
C LYS A 156 -22.37 -58.34 -26.56
N SER A 157 -21.55 -57.98 -27.55
CA SER A 157 -20.65 -56.82 -27.46
C SER A 157 -21.42 -55.50 -27.34
N ALA A 158 -22.51 -55.33 -28.08
CA ALA A 158 -23.38 -54.16 -27.96
C ALA A 158 -24.04 -54.08 -26.58
N ALA A 159 -24.52 -55.20 -26.05
CA ALA A 159 -25.08 -55.27 -24.69
C ALA A 159 -24.03 -54.92 -23.62
N GLN A 160 -22.78 -55.37 -23.79
CA GLN A 160 -21.66 -54.96 -22.93
C GLN A 160 -21.34 -53.47 -23.04
N ALA A 161 -21.35 -52.90 -24.24
CA ALA A 161 -21.13 -51.47 -24.45
C ALA A 161 -22.23 -50.63 -23.78
N LEU A 162 -23.50 -51.05 -23.89
CA LEU A 162 -24.64 -50.44 -23.20
C LEU A 162 -24.51 -50.55 -21.66
N SER A 163 -24.10 -51.71 -21.16
CA SER A 163 -23.83 -51.89 -19.72
C SER A 163 -22.72 -50.96 -19.24
N ASN A 164 -21.63 -50.83 -20.00
CA ASN A 164 -20.53 -49.92 -19.68
C ASN A 164 -20.98 -48.45 -19.74
N MET A 165 -21.86 -48.10 -20.70
CA MET A 165 -22.44 -46.76 -20.80
C MET A 165 -23.32 -46.44 -19.58
N ALA A 166 -24.14 -47.38 -19.11
CA ALA A 166 -24.96 -47.19 -17.91
C ALA A 166 -24.10 -46.99 -16.64
N VAL A 167 -23.01 -47.76 -16.51
CA VAL A 167 -22.03 -47.60 -15.43
C VAL A 167 -21.35 -46.23 -15.52
N ASN A 168 -20.84 -45.85 -16.71
CA ASN A 168 -20.18 -44.57 -16.92
C ASN A 168 -21.12 -43.38 -16.67
N TYR A 169 -22.40 -43.49 -17.04
CA TYR A 169 -23.40 -42.45 -16.77
C TYR A 169 -23.61 -42.26 -15.27
N THR A 170 -23.69 -43.35 -14.52
CA THR A 170 -23.82 -43.32 -13.05
C THR A 170 -22.58 -42.68 -12.42
N THR A 171 -21.39 -43.13 -12.80
CA THR A 171 -20.12 -42.59 -12.32
C THR A 171 -19.97 -41.10 -12.65
N ASN A 172 -20.25 -40.70 -13.89
CA ASN A 172 -20.15 -39.30 -14.31
C ASN A 172 -21.12 -38.41 -13.54
N THR A 173 -22.36 -38.87 -13.31
CA THR A 173 -23.34 -38.13 -12.50
C THR A 173 -22.84 -37.94 -11.07
N GLN A 174 -22.21 -38.96 -10.50
CA GLN A 174 -21.64 -38.92 -9.15
C GLN A 174 -20.45 -37.96 -9.06
N THR A 175 -19.53 -37.99 -10.04
CA THR A 175 -18.42 -37.03 -10.14
C THR A 175 -18.91 -35.60 -10.38
N LEU A 176 -19.98 -35.42 -11.16
CA LEU A 176 -20.64 -34.12 -11.34
C LEU A 176 -21.20 -33.60 -10.01
N GLN A 177 -21.88 -34.46 -9.26
CA GLN A 177 -22.42 -34.11 -7.94
C GLN A 177 -21.29 -33.67 -6.98
N GLU A 178 -20.18 -34.41 -6.95
CA GLU A 178 -19.01 -34.05 -6.14
C GLU A 178 -18.38 -32.73 -6.60
N SER A 179 -18.28 -32.51 -7.91
CA SER A 179 -17.74 -31.27 -8.47
C SER A 179 -18.61 -30.05 -8.14
N VAL A 180 -19.94 -30.20 -8.20
CA VAL A 180 -20.89 -29.15 -7.79
C VAL A 180 -20.77 -28.85 -6.30
N ASN A 181 -20.67 -29.88 -5.46
CA ASN A 181 -20.48 -29.71 -4.02
C ASN A 181 -19.16 -29.00 -3.71
N LEU A 182 -18.06 -29.42 -4.34
CA LEU A 182 -16.74 -28.80 -4.19
C LEU A 182 -16.75 -27.34 -4.66
N LEU A 183 -17.39 -27.06 -5.79
CA LEU A 183 -17.54 -25.70 -6.30
C LEU A 183 -18.33 -24.82 -5.32
N SER A 184 -19.46 -25.31 -4.81
CA SER A 184 -20.25 -24.61 -3.80
C SER A 184 -19.43 -24.31 -2.54
N GLN A 185 -18.65 -25.29 -2.08
CA GLN A 185 -17.79 -25.13 -0.90
C GLN A 185 -16.67 -24.12 -1.14
N SER A 186 -16.05 -24.15 -2.33
CA SER A 186 -15.03 -23.18 -2.75
C SER A 186 -15.60 -21.75 -2.83
N TYR A 187 -16.82 -21.60 -3.36
CA TYR A 187 -17.53 -20.32 -3.37
C TYR A 187 -17.78 -19.78 -1.96
N GLN A 188 -18.25 -20.62 -1.04
CA GLN A 188 -18.46 -20.23 0.35
C GLN A 188 -17.14 -19.82 1.03
N GLN A 189 -16.09 -20.61 0.86
CA GLN A 189 -14.76 -20.28 1.42
C GLN A 189 -14.20 -18.97 0.84
N THR A 190 -14.38 -18.75 -0.45
CA THR A 190 -13.94 -17.51 -1.11
C THR A 190 -14.74 -16.32 -0.60
N ALA A 191 -16.06 -16.45 -0.46
CA ALA A 191 -16.90 -15.40 0.09
C ALA A 191 -16.52 -15.05 1.53
N GLU A 192 -16.22 -16.05 2.37
CA GLU A 192 -15.70 -15.83 3.72
C GLU A 192 -14.33 -15.15 3.73
N ALA A 193 -13.41 -15.58 2.87
CA ALA A 193 -12.08 -15.00 2.76
C ALA A 193 -12.16 -13.53 2.34
N VAL A 194 -13.02 -13.22 1.37
CA VAL A 194 -13.29 -11.84 0.92
C VAL A 194 -13.90 -11.01 2.06
N ALA A 195 -14.88 -11.55 2.79
CA ALA A 195 -15.49 -10.86 3.93
C ALA A 195 -14.45 -10.58 5.05
N ARG A 196 -13.62 -11.58 5.39
CA ARG A 196 -12.53 -11.41 6.37
C ARG A 196 -11.50 -10.38 5.92
N SER A 197 -11.06 -10.45 4.66
CA SER A 197 -10.12 -9.49 4.10
C SER A 197 -10.70 -8.06 4.12
N GLY A 198 -11.98 -7.89 3.76
CA GLY A 198 -12.67 -6.61 3.87
C GLY A 198 -12.69 -6.07 5.30
N GLN A 199 -12.93 -6.93 6.29
CA GLN A 199 -12.89 -6.56 7.70
C GLN A 199 -11.46 -6.17 8.16
N GLU A 200 -10.44 -6.92 7.75
CA GLU A 200 -9.04 -6.61 8.07
C GLU A 200 -8.59 -5.28 7.46
N ILE A 201 -8.94 -5.02 6.20
CA ILE A 201 -8.65 -3.75 5.53
C ILE A 201 -9.32 -2.60 6.28
N SER A 202 -10.60 -2.73 6.63
CA SER A 202 -11.33 -1.72 7.40
C SER A 202 -10.66 -1.44 8.75
N ASN A 203 -10.28 -2.48 9.49
CA ASN A 203 -9.56 -2.36 10.75
C ASN A 203 -8.18 -1.69 10.58
N HIS A 204 -7.44 -2.04 9.53
CA HIS A 204 -6.15 -1.43 9.21
C HIS A 204 -6.29 0.05 8.87
N ILE A 205 -7.32 0.43 8.11
CA ILE A 205 -7.62 1.83 7.78
C ILE A 205 -7.98 2.61 9.05
N ALA A 206 -8.88 2.07 9.89
CA ALA A 206 -9.28 2.71 11.14
C ALA A 206 -8.07 2.95 12.06
N ARG A 207 -7.22 1.93 12.26
CA ARG A 207 -6.01 2.02 13.07
C ARG A 207 -4.97 2.98 12.49
N SER A 208 -4.83 3.01 11.17
CA SER A 208 -3.94 3.95 10.49
C SER A 208 -4.43 5.38 10.67
N GLY A 209 -5.75 5.61 10.60
CA GLY A 209 -6.36 6.91 10.89
C GLY A 209 -6.13 7.37 12.33
N GLU A 210 -6.27 6.47 13.31
CA GLU A 210 -6.00 6.77 14.72
C GLU A 210 -4.52 7.10 14.96
N ASN A 211 -3.60 6.32 14.38
CA ASN A 211 -2.17 6.60 14.46
C ASN A 211 -1.80 7.94 13.81
N LEU A 212 -2.40 8.27 12.68
CA LEU A 212 -2.18 9.55 11.99
C LEU A 212 -2.69 10.72 12.84
N ALA A 213 -3.88 10.60 13.42
CA ALA A 213 -4.43 11.59 14.34
C ALA A 213 -3.51 11.77 15.57
N GLY A 214 -3.07 10.67 16.18
CA GLY A 214 -2.17 10.71 17.33
C GLY A 214 -0.78 11.30 17.01
N THR A 215 -0.24 11.06 15.81
CA THR A 215 1.02 11.70 15.39
C THR A 215 0.85 13.19 15.14
N TYR A 216 -0.27 13.63 14.57
CA TYR A 216 -0.60 15.06 14.43
C TYR A 216 -0.77 15.77 15.77
N GLU A 217 -1.41 15.11 16.74
CA GLU A 217 -1.55 15.64 18.09
C GLU A 217 -0.18 15.81 18.76
N LYS A 218 0.67 14.78 18.70
CA LYS A 218 2.06 14.85 19.21
C LYS A 218 2.89 15.93 18.52
N LEU A 219 2.75 16.11 17.21
CA LEU A 219 3.42 17.18 16.48
C LEU A 219 2.96 18.55 17.00
N THR A 220 1.66 18.74 17.17
CA THR A 220 1.08 19.99 17.69
C THR A 220 1.60 20.28 19.11
N GLN A 221 1.64 19.27 19.98
CA GLN A 221 2.22 19.38 21.32
C GLN A 221 3.71 19.73 21.29
N SER A 222 4.48 19.10 20.40
CA SER A 222 5.91 19.39 20.25
C SER A 222 6.14 20.82 19.75
N ILE A 223 5.36 21.29 18.78
CA ILE A 223 5.41 22.68 18.30
C ILE A 223 5.08 23.64 19.44
N ALA A 224 4.04 23.38 20.23
CA ALA A 224 3.68 24.20 21.39
C ALA A 224 4.84 24.26 22.41
N ALA A 225 5.48 23.12 22.71
CA ALA A 225 6.62 23.05 23.62
C ALA A 225 7.85 23.81 23.09
N TYR A 226 8.12 23.74 21.78
CA TYR A 226 9.17 24.54 21.14
C TYR A 226 8.88 26.03 21.21
N GLN A 227 7.63 26.43 20.95
CA GLN A 227 7.19 27.83 21.04
C GLN A 227 7.41 28.37 22.45
N GLU A 228 7.04 27.60 23.48
CA GLU A 228 7.26 27.96 24.88
C GLU A 228 8.74 28.08 25.22
N SER A 229 9.56 27.13 24.77
CA SER A 229 11.02 27.16 24.96
C SER A 229 11.67 28.38 24.30
N ILE A 230 11.25 28.75 23.09
CA ILE A 230 11.73 29.96 22.39
C ILE A 230 11.32 31.22 23.15
N ASN A 231 10.08 31.31 23.60
CA ASN A 231 9.60 32.47 24.37
C ASN A 231 10.35 32.63 25.69
N ASN A 232 10.60 31.52 26.41
CA ASN A 232 11.33 31.53 27.66
C ASN A 232 12.82 31.85 27.43
N GLY A 233 13.44 31.27 26.40
CA GLY A 233 14.83 31.59 26.01
C GLY A 233 15.00 33.05 25.61
N GLY A 234 14.06 33.61 24.83
CA GLY A 234 14.05 35.02 24.44
C GLY A 234 13.93 35.97 25.63
N LYS A 235 13.07 35.65 26.61
CA LYS A 235 12.95 36.41 27.87
C LYS A 235 14.25 36.33 28.69
N GLY A 236 14.84 35.15 28.81
CA GLY A 236 16.11 34.95 29.52
C GLY A 236 17.25 35.76 28.89
N TYR A 237 17.37 35.69 27.56
CA TYR A 237 18.36 36.46 26.81
C TYR A 237 18.16 37.98 26.95
N SER A 238 16.91 38.46 26.85
CA SER A 238 16.58 39.87 27.07
C SER A 238 16.99 40.33 28.48
N SER A 239 16.75 39.52 29.50
CA SER A 239 17.14 39.83 30.89
C SER A 239 18.66 39.83 31.09
N GLN A 240 19.37 38.89 30.45
CA GLN A 240 20.82 38.84 30.47
C GLN A 240 21.44 40.06 29.77
N LEU A 241 20.89 40.49 28.63
CA LEU A 241 21.32 41.71 27.95
C LEU A 241 21.06 42.96 28.79
N GLU A 242 19.91 43.05 29.47
CA GLU A 242 19.63 44.16 30.38
C GLU A 242 20.65 44.21 31.52
N THR A 243 20.95 43.04 32.11
CA THR A 243 21.95 42.92 33.18
C THR A 243 23.36 43.29 32.68
N LEU A 244 23.73 42.84 31.49
CA LEU A 244 25.01 43.18 30.87
C LEU A 244 25.12 44.67 30.59
N ASN A 245 24.06 45.31 30.08
CA ASN A 245 24.02 46.75 29.90
C ASN A 245 24.17 47.51 31.23
N LYS A 246 23.49 47.06 32.30
CA LYS A 246 23.66 47.64 33.64
C LYS A 246 25.09 47.48 34.15
N ASN A 247 25.69 46.30 33.98
CA ASN A 247 27.07 46.04 34.38
C ASN A 247 28.06 46.89 33.60
N LEU A 248 27.88 47.05 32.29
CA LEU A 248 28.71 47.94 31.47
C LEU A 248 28.56 49.40 31.90
N ALA A 249 27.34 49.86 32.18
CA ALA A 249 27.12 51.21 32.69
C ALA A 249 27.78 51.43 34.06
N ALA A 250 27.65 50.46 34.97
CA ALA A 250 28.32 50.50 36.27
C ALA A 250 29.85 50.47 36.14
N LEU A 251 30.38 49.63 35.25
CA LEU A 251 31.81 49.53 35.00
C LEU A 251 32.34 50.84 34.41
N ASN A 252 31.63 51.44 33.46
CA ASN A 252 31.99 52.76 32.93
C ASN A 252 31.99 53.83 34.02
N ALA A 253 30.98 53.85 34.90
CA ALA A 253 30.92 54.79 36.01
C ALA A 253 32.06 54.61 37.02
N VAL A 254 32.41 53.36 37.35
CA VAL A 254 33.58 53.05 38.19
C VAL A 254 34.87 53.46 37.50
N TYR A 255 34.98 53.25 36.18
CA TYR A 255 36.17 53.64 35.41
C TYR A 255 36.35 55.16 35.39
N GLU A 256 35.27 55.92 35.18
CA GLU A 256 35.28 57.38 35.30
C GLU A 256 35.67 57.84 36.72
N LEU A 257 35.13 57.19 37.75
CA LEU A 257 35.48 57.48 39.14
C LEU A 257 36.95 57.17 39.42
N GLN A 258 37.46 56.03 38.97
CA GLN A 258 38.87 55.63 39.11
C GLN A 258 39.80 56.62 38.42
N LEU A 259 39.46 57.07 37.21
CA LEU A 259 40.24 58.08 36.50
C LEU A 259 40.27 59.39 37.28
N LYS A 260 39.12 59.83 37.81
CA LYS A 260 39.02 61.04 38.62
C LYS A 260 39.77 60.92 39.94
N GLU A 261 39.67 59.77 40.61
CA GLU A 261 40.37 59.51 41.87
C GLU A 261 41.88 59.42 41.63
N THR A 262 42.31 58.81 40.53
CA THR A 262 43.73 58.76 40.13
C THR A 262 44.27 60.17 39.85
N ASP A 263 43.52 61.01 39.15
CA ASP A 263 43.89 62.42 38.93
C ASP A 263 44.01 63.19 40.26
N GLN A 264 43.08 62.93 41.19
CA GLN A 264 43.10 63.49 42.53
C GLN A 264 44.32 63.01 43.33
N HIS A 265 44.62 61.71 43.35
CA HIS A 265 45.80 61.12 43.99
C HIS A 265 47.11 61.69 43.41
N ILE A 266 47.17 61.94 42.10
CA ILE A 266 48.33 62.58 41.47
C ILE A 266 48.50 64.01 41.99
N LYS A 267 47.41 64.78 42.08
CA LYS A 267 47.44 66.16 42.62
C LYS A 267 47.84 66.19 44.09
N GLU A 268 47.26 65.31 44.91
CA GLU A 268 47.61 65.18 46.33
C GLU A 268 49.07 64.76 46.50
N ASN A 269 49.56 63.81 45.72
CA ASN A 269 50.98 63.45 45.73
C ASN A 269 51.89 64.62 45.30
N GLN A 270 51.53 65.37 44.25
CA GLN A 270 52.28 66.57 43.85
C GLN A 270 52.34 67.59 44.98
N GLN A 271 51.24 67.78 45.70
CA GLN A 271 51.19 68.66 46.87
C GLN A 271 52.09 68.13 48.00
N VAL A 272 52.03 66.84 48.32
CA VAL A 272 52.91 66.21 49.32
C VAL A 272 54.38 66.40 48.94
N PHE A 273 54.76 66.22 47.68
CA PHE A 273 56.14 66.49 47.23
C PHE A 273 56.52 67.96 47.37
N GLY A 274 55.60 68.89 47.11
CA GLY A 274 55.80 70.32 47.33
C GLY A 274 55.99 70.67 48.81
N GLU A 275 55.14 70.14 49.69
CA GLU A 275 55.22 70.32 51.14
C GLU A 275 56.50 69.69 51.71
N LEU A 276 56.88 68.49 51.26
CA LEU A 276 58.16 67.87 51.60
C LEU A 276 59.34 68.73 51.13
N GLY A 277 59.25 69.32 49.93
CA GLY A 277 60.24 70.27 49.42
C GLY A 277 60.36 71.50 50.33
N SER A 278 59.23 72.05 50.78
CA SER A 278 59.20 73.17 51.73
C SER A 278 59.74 72.77 53.11
N MET A 279 59.40 71.58 53.61
CA MET A 279 59.90 71.06 54.88
C MET A 279 61.41 70.87 54.84
N MET A 280 61.93 70.30 53.74
CA MET A 280 63.36 70.16 53.51
C MET A 280 64.07 71.52 53.44
N LYS A 281 63.42 72.54 52.83
CA LYS A 281 63.91 73.92 52.84
C LYS A 281 63.97 74.49 54.25
N ASN A 282 62.88 74.38 55.03
CA ASN A 282 62.83 74.87 56.41
C ASN A 282 63.85 74.16 57.30
N LEU A 283 64.00 72.83 57.15
CA LEU A 283 65.03 72.06 57.86
C LEU A 283 66.42 72.57 57.53
N LYS A 284 66.71 72.83 56.24
CA LYS A 284 67.99 73.40 55.82
C LYS A 284 68.22 74.78 56.43
N GLU A 285 67.20 75.64 56.45
CA GLU A 285 67.26 76.97 57.09
C GLU A 285 67.49 76.86 58.60
N SER A 286 66.77 75.98 59.31
CA SER A 286 66.97 75.73 60.74
C SER A 286 68.37 75.17 61.05
N VAL A 287 68.91 74.30 60.19
CA VAL A 287 70.30 73.82 60.33
C VAL A 287 71.28 74.98 60.22
N GLU A 288 71.08 75.91 59.29
CA GLU A 288 71.96 77.08 59.16
C GLU A 288 71.77 78.13 60.25
N GLU A 289 70.55 78.35 60.75
CA GLU A 289 70.32 79.17 61.95
C GLU A 289 70.97 78.55 63.18
N THR A 290 70.88 77.23 63.35
CA THR A 290 71.55 76.51 64.46
C THR A 290 73.07 76.67 64.36
N LYS A 291 73.63 76.62 63.15
CA LYS A 291 75.05 76.85 62.91
C LYS A 291 75.47 78.27 63.30
N LYS A 292 74.71 79.28 62.87
CA LYS A 292 74.93 80.69 63.26
C LYS A 292 74.80 80.90 64.77
N TYR A 293 73.78 80.32 65.40
CA TYR A 293 73.60 80.40 66.84
C TYR A 293 74.79 79.80 67.59
N ARG A 294 75.33 78.67 67.11
CA ARG A 294 76.55 78.07 67.67
C ARG A 294 77.75 79.00 67.55
N GLU A 295 77.91 79.68 66.42
CA GLU A 295 78.98 80.66 66.18
C GLU A 295 78.85 81.89 67.12
N GLU A 296 77.65 82.45 67.25
CA GLU A 296 77.39 83.56 68.19
C GLU A 296 77.55 83.14 69.65
N MET A 297 77.16 81.92 70.03
CA MET A 297 77.43 81.38 71.37
C MET A 297 78.92 81.18 71.63
N ALA A 298 79.68 80.72 70.63
CA ALA A 298 81.14 80.62 70.74
C ALA A 298 81.75 82.02 70.96
N ARG A 299 81.28 83.02 70.22
CA ARG A 299 81.72 84.42 70.35
C ARG A 299 81.30 85.06 71.68
N LEU A 300 80.10 84.77 72.17
CA LEU A 300 79.65 85.20 73.49
C LEU A 300 80.49 84.57 74.60
N SER A 301 80.78 83.27 74.49
CA SER A 301 81.67 82.56 75.42
C SER A 301 83.07 83.20 75.45
N GLU A 302 83.62 83.53 74.27
CA GLU A 302 84.88 84.27 74.14
C GLU A 302 84.80 85.66 74.79
N ASN A 303 83.74 86.43 74.52
CA ASN A 303 83.53 87.74 75.13
C ASN A 303 83.37 87.67 76.65
N ILE A 304 82.67 86.66 77.20
CA ILE A 304 82.54 86.43 78.65
C ILE A 304 83.89 86.04 79.24
N ALA A 305 84.68 85.19 78.57
CA ALA A 305 86.04 84.86 79.01
C ALA A 305 86.93 86.11 79.03
N THR A 306 86.76 87.00 78.05
CA THR A 306 87.47 88.29 77.96
C THR A 306 87.03 89.24 79.08
N LEU A 307 85.72 89.33 79.34
CA LEU A 307 85.15 90.14 80.43
C LEU A 307 85.65 89.65 81.79
N ASN A 308 85.65 88.34 82.02
CA ASN A 308 86.18 87.73 83.24
C ASN A 308 87.68 87.99 83.40
N ASN A 309 88.45 88.01 82.31
CA ASN A 309 89.84 88.44 82.34
C ASN A 309 89.99 89.92 82.71
N ILE A 310 89.16 90.81 82.16
CA ILE A 310 89.18 92.25 82.50
C ILE A 310 88.78 92.46 83.96
N TYR A 311 87.72 91.80 84.44
CA TYR A 311 87.32 91.87 85.84
C TYR A 311 88.38 91.27 86.77
N GLY A 312 89.04 90.16 86.38
CA GLY A 312 90.17 89.60 87.13
C GLY A 312 91.37 90.55 87.20
N ASN A 313 91.67 91.26 86.10
CA ASN A 313 92.71 92.29 86.06
C ASN A 313 92.32 93.54 86.86
N MET A 314 91.03 93.90 86.90
CA MET A 314 90.51 95.02 87.69
C MET A 314 90.47 94.68 89.19
N LEU A 315 90.17 93.44 89.57
CA LEU A 315 90.25 92.94 90.95
C LEU A 315 91.71 92.84 91.41
N SER A 316 92.61 92.44 90.53
CA SER A 316 94.06 92.45 90.80
C SER A 316 94.57 93.89 90.97
N ALA A 317 94.12 94.83 90.15
CA ALA A 317 94.46 96.26 90.29
C ALA A 317 93.86 96.90 91.55
N MET A 318 92.66 96.49 91.97
CA MET A 318 92.00 96.98 93.19
C MET A 318 92.63 96.40 94.48
N ASN A 319 93.14 95.16 94.42
CA ASN A 319 93.93 94.58 95.53
C ASN A 319 95.33 95.21 95.68
N VAL A 320 95.94 95.72 94.59
CA VAL A 320 97.23 96.42 94.65
C VAL A 320 97.12 97.80 95.32
N VAL A 321 95.97 98.47 95.22
CA VAL A 321 95.72 99.77 95.90
C VAL A 321 95.47 99.59 97.42
N SER A 322 95.12 98.39 97.88
CA SER A 322 94.76 98.09 99.27
C SER A 322 95.91 97.64 100.18
N LYS A 323 97.17 97.62 99.71
CA LYS A 323 98.33 97.35 100.58
C LYS A 323 99.39 98.44 100.44
N LYS A 324 99.23 99.49 101.23
CA LYS A 324 100.30 100.37 101.69
C LYS A 324 100.23 100.44 103.20
#